data_AF-A0A165FKF0-F1
#
_entry.id   AF-A0A165FKF0-F1
#
_cell.length_a   1.000
_cell.length_b   1.000
_cell.length_c   1.000
_cell.angle_alpha   90.00
_cell.angle_beta   90.00
_cell.angle_gamma   90.00
#
_symmetry.space_group_name_H-M   'P 1'
#
loop_
_entity.id
_entity.type
_entity.pdbx_description
1 polymer ?
#
loop_
_entity_poly.entity_id
_entity_poly.type
_entity_poly.pdbx_seq_one_letter_code
_entity_poly.pdbx_strand_id
1 'polypeptide(L)'
;MLDDGKIDRLTPSAAELAFLWWFIQGSIMDADVRNGMLRAWGLCERHTLTWLRVEAAWRHAYLHGPAVFYLDLMEHAERTFVRWGRVSVRWLARRLCTEGVCHLCAMTSAPPSTADRLDPRLLCGQDAGPLRAFMRETEPDWRPFVCGVCAGSSGLARCRRHLCDDLARAGAATLPRQREAVETMAARLARYDASFQWELRGSDRREDRAALICAAGWSAGWRDLLAFYDVEIRQGVPS
;
A
#
# COMPACT_ATOMS: atom_id res chain seq x y z
N MET A 1 -23.17 -9.36 5.15
CA MET A 1 -22.72 -10.12 3.97
C MET A 1 -21.95 -9.19 3.06
N LEU A 2 -20.64 -9.41 2.87
CA LEU A 2 -20.02 -8.94 1.65
C LEU A 2 -20.49 -9.90 0.55
N ASP A 3 -20.98 -9.35 -0.55
CA ASP A 3 -21.40 -10.09 -1.74
C ASP A 3 -20.24 -10.97 -2.24
N ASP A 4 -20.51 -12.19 -2.72
CA ASP A 4 -19.47 -13.14 -3.17
C ASP A 4 -18.58 -12.52 -4.25
N GLY A 5 -19.15 -11.62 -5.08
CA GLY A 5 -18.40 -10.84 -6.07
C GLY A 5 -17.36 -9.86 -5.49
N LYS A 6 -17.48 -9.45 -4.22
CA LYS A 6 -16.45 -8.64 -3.55
C LYS A 6 -15.27 -9.47 -3.05
N ILE A 7 -15.50 -10.71 -2.62
CA ILE A 7 -14.42 -11.61 -2.17
C ILE A 7 -13.56 -12.02 -3.38
N ASP A 8 -14.21 -12.31 -4.50
CA ASP A 8 -13.53 -12.64 -5.75
C ASP A 8 -12.63 -11.49 -6.24
N ARG A 9 -13.10 -10.24 -6.13
CA ARG A 9 -12.33 -9.03 -6.48
C ARG A 9 -11.01 -8.88 -5.71
N LEU A 10 -10.95 -9.34 -4.45
CA LEU A 10 -9.77 -9.23 -3.59
C LEU A 10 -8.76 -10.38 -3.79
N THR A 11 -9.12 -11.36 -4.62
CA THR A 11 -8.25 -12.49 -4.94
C THR A 11 -7.41 -12.18 -6.19
N PRO A 12 -6.08 -12.39 -6.15
CA PRO A 12 -5.23 -12.26 -7.32
C PRO A 12 -5.64 -13.24 -8.42
N SER A 13 -5.82 -12.72 -9.63
CA SER A 13 -5.97 -13.51 -10.86
C SER A 13 -4.64 -14.13 -11.29
N ALA A 14 -4.70 -15.17 -12.13
CA ALA A 14 -3.50 -15.79 -12.68
C ALA A 14 -2.61 -14.80 -13.47
N ALA A 15 -3.21 -13.85 -14.20
CA ALA A 15 -2.48 -12.81 -14.91
C ALA A 15 -1.72 -11.86 -13.97
N GLU A 16 -2.33 -11.49 -12.83
CA GLU A 16 -1.65 -10.68 -11.82
C GLU A 16 -0.50 -11.43 -11.15
N LEU A 17 -0.68 -12.73 -10.87
CA LEU A 17 0.39 -13.57 -10.32
C LEU A 17 1.55 -13.69 -11.32
N ALA A 18 1.26 -13.96 -12.59
CA ALA A 18 2.29 -14.03 -13.63
C ALA A 18 3.07 -12.72 -13.74
N PHE A 19 2.37 -11.58 -13.72
CA PHE A 19 3.02 -10.27 -13.74
C PHE A 19 3.88 -10.04 -12.49
N LEU A 20 3.30 -10.26 -11.31
CA LEU A 20 3.98 -9.96 -10.04
C LEU A 20 5.23 -10.80 -9.84
N TRP A 21 5.27 -12.01 -10.40
CA TRP A 21 6.47 -12.85 -10.40
C TRP A 21 7.66 -12.14 -11.03
N TRP A 22 7.48 -11.60 -12.24
CA TRP A 22 8.52 -10.83 -12.93
C TRP A 22 8.80 -9.49 -12.26
N PHE A 23 7.72 -8.81 -11.82
CA PHE A 23 7.81 -7.49 -11.22
C PHE A 23 8.65 -7.49 -9.93
N ILE A 24 8.38 -8.42 -9.01
CA ILE A 24 9.08 -8.54 -7.72
C ILE A 24 10.54 -8.95 -7.92
N GLN A 25 10.86 -9.70 -8.98
CA GLN A 25 12.22 -10.18 -9.24
C GLN A 25 13.17 -9.15 -9.83
N GLY A 26 12.68 -8.01 -10.33
CA GLY A 26 13.58 -6.98 -10.82
C GLY A 26 12.94 -5.82 -11.57
N SER A 27 11.74 -5.98 -12.16
CA SER A 27 11.12 -4.85 -12.89
C SER A 27 10.75 -3.69 -11.97
N ILE A 28 10.57 -3.91 -10.66
CA ILE A 28 10.44 -2.84 -9.68
C ILE A 28 11.70 -1.95 -9.57
N MET A 29 12.86 -2.43 -10.00
CA MET A 29 14.11 -1.66 -10.03
C MET A 29 14.30 -0.89 -11.34
N ASP A 30 13.45 -1.12 -12.36
CA ASP A 30 13.49 -0.36 -13.59
C ASP A 30 13.11 1.11 -13.33
N ALA A 31 13.94 2.03 -13.84
CA ALA A 31 13.80 3.46 -13.55
C ALA A 31 12.51 4.05 -14.13
N ASP A 32 12.07 3.59 -15.31
CA ASP A 32 10.85 4.08 -15.95
C ASP A 32 9.61 3.57 -15.23
N VAL A 33 9.64 2.30 -14.80
CA VAL A 33 8.61 1.72 -13.94
C VAL A 33 8.53 2.47 -12.61
N ARG A 34 9.65 2.69 -11.91
CA ARG A 34 9.66 3.47 -10.65
C ARG A 34 9.14 4.88 -10.84
N ASN A 35 9.59 5.59 -11.87
CA ASN A 35 9.12 6.95 -12.16
C ASN A 35 7.61 6.98 -12.47
N GLY A 36 7.12 5.99 -13.22
CA GLY A 36 5.69 5.83 -13.50
C GLY A 36 4.88 5.60 -12.22
N MET A 37 5.35 4.69 -11.36
CA MET A 37 4.71 4.41 -10.08
C MET A 37 4.74 5.60 -9.13
N LEU A 38 5.84 6.36 -9.06
CA LEU A 38 5.92 7.60 -8.26
C LEU A 38 4.88 8.62 -8.72
N ARG A 39 4.73 8.87 -10.03
CA ARG A 39 3.68 9.75 -10.59
C ARG A 39 2.26 9.25 -10.30
N ALA A 40 2.09 7.94 -10.26
CA ALA A 40 0.82 7.30 -9.92
C ALA A 40 0.53 7.31 -8.40
N TRP A 41 1.53 7.63 -7.56
CA TRP A 41 1.53 7.42 -6.11
C TRP A 41 1.36 5.94 -5.71
N GLY A 42 2.02 5.06 -6.46
CA GLY A 42 1.99 3.60 -6.27
C GLY A 42 1.01 2.89 -7.18
N LEU A 43 0.48 1.78 -6.68
CA LEU A 43 -0.57 1.01 -7.34
C LEU A 43 -1.95 1.52 -6.92
N CYS A 44 -3.00 1.10 -7.62
CA CYS A 44 -4.36 1.32 -7.13
C CYS A 44 -4.62 0.49 -5.87
N GLU A 45 -5.63 0.88 -5.10
CA GLU A 45 -6.05 0.24 -3.85
C GLU A 45 -6.08 -1.30 -3.92
N ARG A 46 -6.70 -1.85 -4.98
CA ARG A 46 -6.75 -3.29 -5.26
C ARG A 46 -5.36 -3.88 -5.48
N HIS A 47 -4.57 -3.29 -6.37
CA HIS A 47 -3.27 -3.84 -6.76
C HIS A 47 -2.19 -3.64 -5.70
N THR A 48 -2.32 -2.64 -4.83
CA THR A 48 -1.55 -2.53 -3.60
C THR A 48 -1.81 -3.73 -2.70
N LEU A 49 -3.09 -4.07 -2.46
CA LEU A 49 -3.44 -5.28 -1.70
C LEU A 49 -2.93 -6.55 -2.39
N THR A 50 -3.16 -6.70 -3.70
CA THR A 50 -2.69 -7.85 -4.48
C THR A 50 -1.19 -8.04 -4.30
N TRP A 51 -0.40 -6.98 -4.45
CA TRP A 51 1.05 -7.06 -4.33
C TRP A 51 1.49 -7.44 -2.91
N LEU A 52 0.97 -6.77 -1.88
CA LEU A 52 1.28 -7.12 -0.48
C LEU A 52 0.93 -8.58 -0.18
N ARG A 53 -0.20 -9.08 -0.68
CA ARG A 53 -0.65 -10.46 -0.46
C ARG A 53 0.30 -11.45 -1.12
N VAL A 54 0.58 -11.24 -2.41
CA VAL A 54 1.43 -12.11 -3.21
C VAL A 54 2.85 -12.16 -2.66
N GLU A 55 3.41 -11.01 -2.27
CA GLU A 55 4.76 -10.98 -1.72
C GLU A 55 4.82 -11.61 -0.32
N ALA A 56 3.83 -11.36 0.55
CA ALA A 56 3.75 -12.04 1.83
C ALA A 56 3.66 -13.56 1.67
N ALA A 57 2.92 -14.06 0.69
CA ALA A 57 2.80 -15.49 0.42
C ALA A 57 4.11 -16.09 -0.12
N TRP A 58 4.74 -15.47 -1.13
CA TRP A 58 5.96 -16.01 -1.74
C TRP A 58 7.21 -15.86 -0.89
N ARG A 59 7.22 -14.91 0.05
CA ARG A 59 8.39 -14.59 0.87
C ARG A 59 8.15 -14.80 2.36
N HIS A 60 7.10 -15.53 2.74
CA HIS A 60 6.77 -15.85 4.14
C HIS A 60 6.71 -14.59 5.03
N ALA A 61 5.88 -13.62 4.64
CA ALA A 61 5.70 -12.31 5.26
C ALA A 61 6.91 -11.35 5.20
N TYR A 62 7.94 -11.67 4.42
CA TYR A 62 9.07 -10.77 4.16
C TYR A 62 8.74 -9.77 3.04
N LEU A 63 8.20 -8.61 3.41
CA LEU A 63 7.64 -7.59 2.49
C LEU A 63 8.66 -6.51 2.08
N HIS A 64 9.86 -6.93 1.65
CA HIS A 64 10.96 -6.01 1.35
C HIS A 64 10.71 -5.13 0.12
N GLY A 65 10.19 -5.69 -0.99
CA GLY A 65 9.91 -4.89 -2.19
C GLY A 65 8.92 -3.74 -1.92
N PRO A 66 7.77 -4.00 -1.28
CA PRO A 66 6.83 -2.99 -0.84
C PRO A 66 7.46 -2.02 0.16
N ALA A 67 8.27 -2.49 1.12
CA ALA A 67 8.91 -1.61 2.09
C ALA A 67 9.81 -0.57 1.41
N VAL A 68 10.72 -1.00 0.54
CA VAL A 68 11.59 -0.10 -0.24
C VAL A 68 10.76 0.88 -1.05
N PHE A 69 9.74 0.40 -1.76
CA PHE A 69 8.96 1.25 -2.66
C PHE A 69 8.09 2.27 -1.90
N TYR A 70 7.42 1.84 -0.83
CA TYR A 70 6.61 2.75 -0.04
C TYR A 70 7.46 3.70 0.79
N LEU A 71 8.71 3.35 1.12
CA LEU A 71 9.67 4.28 1.72
C LEU A 71 9.95 5.43 0.75
N ASP A 72 10.29 5.14 -0.50
CA ASP A 72 10.50 6.17 -1.54
C ASP A 72 9.28 7.11 -1.68
N LEU A 73 8.06 6.54 -1.62
CA LEU A 73 6.82 7.32 -1.67
C LEU A 73 6.62 8.18 -0.43
N MET A 74 6.92 7.68 0.77
CA MET A 74 6.79 8.46 2.01
C MET A 74 7.81 9.58 2.06
N GLU A 75 9.05 9.35 1.67
CA GLU A 75 10.04 10.41 1.55
C GLU A 75 9.63 11.45 0.48
N HIS A 76 9.05 11.00 -0.64
CA HIS A 76 8.51 11.90 -1.64
C HIS A 76 7.37 12.77 -1.09
N ALA A 77 6.47 12.19 -0.29
CA ALA A 77 5.42 12.90 0.43
C ALA A 77 6.01 13.90 1.43
N GLU A 78 6.98 13.50 2.25
CA GLU A 78 7.66 14.36 3.22
C GLU A 78 8.29 15.59 2.54
N ARG A 79 9.08 15.38 1.49
CA ARG A 79 9.68 16.48 0.69
C ARG A 79 8.61 17.42 0.13
N THR A 80 7.44 16.89 -0.19
CA THR A 80 6.30 17.67 -0.70
C THR A 80 5.67 18.52 0.42
N PHE A 81 5.53 17.99 1.64
CA PHE A 81 5.06 18.74 2.81
C PHE A 81 6.05 19.80 3.30
N VAL A 82 7.37 19.53 3.29
CA VAL A 82 8.39 20.52 3.71
C VAL A 82 8.35 21.77 2.81
N ARG A 83 8.12 21.59 1.51
CA ARG A 83 8.03 22.70 0.56
C ARG A 83 6.76 23.55 0.74
N TRP A 84 5.68 22.97 1.27
CA TRP A 84 4.40 23.67 1.49
C TRP A 84 4.53 24.92 2.36
N GLY A 85 5.41 24.94 3.37
CA GLY A 85 5.62 26.14 4.20
C GLY A 85 6.06 27.39 3.42
N ARG A 86 6.43 27.24 2.14
CA ARG A 86 6.86 28.31 1.23
C ARG A 86 5.93 28.51 0.02
N VAL A 87 4.87 27.70 -0.14
CA VAL A 87 3.98 27.71 -1.32
C VAL A 87 2.51 27.57 -0.94
N SER A 88 1.61 27.76 -1.90
CA SER A 88 0.16 27.71 -1.63
C SER A 88 -0.36 26.29 -1.40
N VAL A 89 -1.46 26.18 -0.64
CA VAL A 89 -2.22 24.93 -0.43
C VAL A 89 -2.62 24.29 -1.76
N ARG A 90 -2.96 25.09 -2.76
CA ARG A 90 -3.29 24.62 -4.12
C ARG A 90 -2.10 23.96 -4.81
N TRP A 91 -0.88 24.44 -4.60
CA TRP A 91 0.32 23.76 -5.10
C TRP A 91 0.48 22.38 -4.46
N LEU A 92 0.32 22.30 -3.14
CA LEU A 92 0.43 21.05 -2.39
C LEU A 92 -0.61 20.03 -2.88
N ALA A 93 -1.88 20.44 -2.96
CA ALA A 93 -2.96 19.59 -3.45
C ALA A 93 -2.64 19.03 -4.85
N ARG A 94 -2.17 19.87 -5.79
CA ARG A 94 -1.77 19.41 -7.13
C ARG A 94 -0.64 18.40 -7.09
N ARG A 95 0.38 18.59 -6.25
CA ARG A 95 1.51 17.66 -6.14
C ARG A 95 1.12 16.32 -5.52
N LEU A 96 0.19 16.34 -4.58
CA LEU A 96 -0.33 15.12 -3.97
C LEU A 96 -1.37 14.40 -4.83
N CYS A 97 -1.96 15.07 -5.84
CA CYS A 97 -2.86 14.41 -6.79
C CYS A 97 -2.11 13.39 -7.66
N THR A 98 -2.83 12.34 -8.06
CA THR A 98 -2.31 11.34 -8.98
C THR A 98 -2.26 11.89 -10.40
N GLU A 99 -1.11 11.72 -11.06
CA GLU A 99 -0.90 12.11 -12.47
C GLU A 99 -0.75 10.90 -13.40
N GLY A 100 -0.79 9.67 -12.87
CA GLY A 100 -0.58 8.42 -13.60
C GLY A 100 -1.66 7.36 -13.39
N VAL A 101 -1.61 6.31 -14.19
CA VAL A 101 -2.44 5.10 -14.00
C VAL A 101 -1.69 4.06 -13.18
N CYS A 102 -2.42 3.16 -12.54
CA CYS A 102 -1.81 2.02 -11.88
C CYS A 102 -1.05 1.17 -12.90
N HIS A 103 0.25 0.95 -12.66
CA HIS A 103 1.10 0.20 -13.57
C HIS A 103 0.57 -1.22 -13.81
N LEU A 104 0.10 -1.90 -12.76
CA LEU A 104 -0.48 -3.23 -12.89
C LEU A 104 -1.77 -3.23 -13.72
N CYS A 105 -2.65 -2.24 -13.55
CA CYS A 105 -3.83 -2.08 -14.41
C CYS A 105 -3.45 -1.92 -15.88
N ALA A 106 -2.44 -1.10 -16.18
CA ALA A 106 -2.01 -0.85 -17.55
C ALA A 106 -1.48 -2.13 -18.22
N MET A 107 -0.82 -3.00 -17.45
CA MET A 107 -0.19 -4.21 -17.96
C MET A 107 -1.14 -5.41 -18.04
N THR A 108 -2.14 -5.50 -17.15
CA THR A 108 -3.12 -6.61 -17.13
C THR A 108 -4.38 -6.35 -17.96
N SER A 109 -4.45 -5.21 -18.66
CA SER A 109 -5.57 -4.88 -19.56
C SER A 109 -5.54 -5.66 -20.88
N ALA A 110 -4.45 -6.35 -21.22
CA ALA A 110 -4.39 -7.23 -22.37
C ALA A 110 -5.21 -8.51 -22.09
N PRO A 111 -6.03 -8.98 -23.05
CA PRO A 111 -6.77 -10.23 -22.87
C PRO A 111 -5.78 -11.37 -22.57
N PRO A 112 -6.08 -12.26 -21.61
CA PRO A 112 -5.19 -13.37 -21.31
C PRO A 112 -4.99 -14.16 -22.60
N SER A 113 -3.77 -14.19 -23.12
CA SER A 113 -3.44 -15.09 -24.21
C SER A 113 -3.74 -16.50 -23.72
N THR A 114 -4.46 -17.28 -24.52
CA THR A 114 -4.98 -18.62 -24.21
C THR A 114 -3.88 -19.69 -24.03
N ALA A 115 -2.65 -19.33 -23.67
CA ALA A 115 -1.50 -20.22 -23.68
C ALA A 115 -0.77 -20.42 -22.34
N ASP A 116 -0.93 -19.56 -21.33
CA ASP A 116 -0.14 -19.73 -20.10
C ASP A 116 -0.97 -20.33 -18.97
N ARG A 117 -0.90 -21.67 -18.87
CA ARG A 117 -1.09 -22.31 -17.56
C ARG A 117 -0.03 -21.76 -16.63
N LEU A 118 -0.42 -20.86 -15.72
CA LEU A 118 0.44 -20.38 -14.65
C LEU A 118 1.11 -21.58 -13.97
N ASP A 119 2.43 -21.51 -13.73
CA ASP A 119 3.14 -22.53 -12.97
C ASP A 119 2.39 -22.75 -11.64
N PRO A 120 1.96 -24.00 -11.32
CA PRO A 120 1.25 -24.30 -10.07
C PRO A 120 1.96 -23.78 -8.82
N ARG A 121 3.29 -23.63 -8.86
CA ARG A 121 4.08 -23.05 -7.76
C ARG A 121 3.75 -21.58 -7.50
N LEU A 122 3.29 -20.83 -8.50
CA LEU A 122 2.92 -19.42 -8.34
C LEU A 122 1.53 -19.24 -7.73
N LEU A 123 0.69 -20.28 -7.78
CA LEU A 123 -0.66 -20.24 -7.19
C LEU A 123 -0.63 -20.07 -5.67
N CYS A 124 0.48 -20.39 -4.99
CA CYS A 124 0.62 -20.08 -3.56
C CYS A 124 0.56 -18.57 -3.29
N GLY A 125 0.77 -17.70 -4.29
CA GLY A 125 0.55 -16.25 -4.19
C GLY A 125 -0.90 -15.86 -3.92
N GLN A 126 -1.84 -16.80 -4.10
CA GLN A 126 -3.24 -16.63 -3.69
C GLN A 126 -3.45 -16.88 -2.19
N ASP A 127 -2.47 -17.38 -1.44
CA ASP A 127 -2.62 -17.53 0.00
C ASP A 127 -2.74 -16.15 0.68
N ALA A 128 -3.83 -15.96 1.43
CA ALA A 128 -4.07 -14.74 2.18
C ALA A 128 -3.49 -14.79 3.61
N GLY A 129 -3.21 -16.00 4.13
CA GLY A 129 -2.84 -16.25 5.52
C GLY A 129 -1.66 -15.39 6.01
N PRO A 130 -0.52 -15.36 5.28
CA PRO A 130 0.64 -14.59 5.70
C PRO A 130 0.39 -13.08 5.84
N LEU A 131 -0.26 -12.45 4.84
CA LEU A 131 -0.58 -11.02 4.93
C LEU A 131 -1.60 -10.74 6.03
N ARG A 132 -2.59 -11.61 6.19
CA ARG A 132 -3.59 -11.51 7.26
C ARG A 132 -2.94 -11.55 8.64
N ALA A 133 -2.07 -12.53 8.88
CA ALA A 133 -1.32 -12.65 10.12
C ALA A 133 -0.49 -11.39 10.40
N PHE A 134 0.22 -10.87 9.38
CA PHE A 134 0.98 -9.64 9.47
C PHE A 134 0.11 -8.42 9.83
N MET A 135 -1.04 -8.26 9.17
CA MET A 135 -1.96 -7.15 9.45
C MET A 135 -2.58 -7.26 10.85
N ARG A 136 -2.90 -8.48 11.33
CA ARG A 136 -3.41 -8.68 12.70
C ARG A 136 -2.36 -8.35 13.75
N GLU A 137 -1.15 -8.89 13.59
CA GLU A 137 -0.04 -8.63 14.51
C GLU A 137 0.20 -7.12 14.67
N THR A 138 0.14 -6.38 13.57
CA THR A 138 0.46 -4.94 13.52
C THR A 138 -0.74 -4.02 13.72
N GLU A 139 -1.97 -4.54 13.90
CA GLU A 139 -3.21 -3.75 13.98
C GLU A 139 -3.14 -2.58 14.96
N PRO A 140 -2.70 -2.77 16.22
CA PRO A 140 -2.71 -1.68 17.20
C PRO A 140 -1.94 -0.44 16.73
N ASP A 141 -0.93 -0.63 15.88
CA ASP A 141 -0.03 0.42 15.44
C ASP A 141 -0.44 1.07 14.11
N TRP A 142 -1.14 0.35 13.21
CA TRP A 142 -1.65 0.94 11.96
C TRP A 142 -3.08 1.48 12.05
N ARG A 143 -3.92 0.96 12.96
CA ARG A 143 -5.32 1.39 13.13
C ARG A 143 -5.48 2.91 13.31
N PRO A 144 -4.64 3.62 14.07
CA PRO A 144 -4.77 5.07 14.25
C PRO A 144 -4.56 5.90 12.96
N PHE A 145 -3.90 5.32 11.95
CA PHE A 145 -3.61 5.97 10.66
C PHE A 145 -4.70 5.76 9.62
N VAL A 146 -5.70 4.91 9.92
CA VAL A 146 -6.78 4.59 8.98
C VAL A 146 -7.57 5.84 8.61
N CYS A 147 -7.74 6.07 7.32
CA CYS A 147 -8.52 7.19 6.83
C CYS A 147 -9.99 7.11 7.27
N GLY A 148 -10.48 8.11 7.99
CA GLY A 148 -11.87 8.16 8.47
C GLY A 148 -12.89 8.06 7.33
N VAL A 149 -12.65 8.75 6.21
CA VAL A 149 -13.52 8.70 5.03
C VAL A 149 -13.53 7.32 4.37
N CYS A 150 -12.38 6.63 4.28
CA CYS A 150 -12.35 5.26 3.77
C CYS A 150 -13.06 4.27 4.69
N ALA A 151 -12.91 4.45 6.01
CA ALA A 151 -13.51 3.60 7.03
C ALA A 151 -14.99 3.92 7.32
N GLY A 152 -15.54 5.01 6.76
CA GLY A 152 -16.88 5.48 7.10
C GLY A 152 -17.01 5.98 8.54
N SER A 153 -15.93 6.50 9.13
CA SER A 153 -15.89 7.02 10.51
C SER A 153 -15.58 8.53 10.54
N SER A 154 -15.77 9.14 11.71
CA SER A 154 -15.43 10.55 11.97
C SER A 154 -13.94 10.79 12.24
N GLY A 155 -13.08 9.78 12.05
CA GLY A 155 -11.64 9.90 12.27
C GLY A 155 -11.01 11.02 11.43
N LEU A 156 -10.01 11.71 11.99
CA LEU A 156 -9.34 12.85 11.34
C LEU A 156 -8.19 12.45 10.41
N ALA A 157 -7.72 11.21 10.48
CA ALA A 157 -6.71 10.70 9.55
C ALA A 157 -7.25 10.68 8.11
N ARG A 158 -6.38 10.95 7.14
CA ARG A 158 -6.70 10.97 5.71
C ARG A 158 -5.67 10.15 4.95
N CYS A 159 -6.16 9.36 3.99
CA CYS A 159 -5.28 8.92 2.91
C CYS A 159 -5.07 10.11 1.97
N ARG A 160 -4.01 10.03 1.16
CA ARG A 160 -3.63 11.05 0.19
C ARG A 160 -4.79 11.53 -0.67
N ARG A 161 -5.61 10.62 -1.22
CA ARG A 161 -6.77 10.97 -2.06
C ARG A 161 -7.75 11.88 -1.32
N HIS A 162 -8.19 11.46 -0.12
CA HIS A 162 -9.14 12.26 0.66
C HIS A 162 -8.50 13.52 1.27
N LEU A 163 -7.17 13.52 1.47
CA LEU A 163 -6.46 14.74 1.80
C LEU A 163 -6.51 15.75 0.65
N CYS A 164 -6.29 15.34 -0.60
CA CYS A 164 -6.46 16.23 -1.75
C CYS A 164 -7.88 16.79 -1.84
N ASP A 165 -8.90 15.95 -1.62
CA ASP A 165 -10.30 16.38 -1.59
C ASP A 165 -10.57 17.41 -0.48
N ASP A 166 -10.04 17.18 0.72
CA ASP A 166 -10.16 18.10 1.86
C ASP A 166 -9.44 19.43 1.58
N LEU A 167 -8.24 19.40 1.01
CA LEU A 167 -7.48 20.61 0.67
C LEU A 167 -8.19 21.44 -0.40
N ALA A 168 -8.94 20.79 -1.30
CA ALA A 168 -9.76 21.48 -2.30
C ALA A 168 -11.00 22.17 -1.69
N ARG A 169 -11.53 21.68 -0.56
CA ARG A 169 -12.78 22.15 0.06
C ARG A 169 -12.60 23.04 1.28
N ALA A 170 -11.74 22.64 2.21
CA ALA A 170 -11.68 23.15 3.59
C ALA A 170 -10.34 23.82 3.95
N GLY A 171 -9.35 23.81 3.05
CA GLY A 171 -8.07 24.48 3.25
C GLY A 171 -7.08 23.75 4.16
N ALA A 172 -6.14 24.49 4.76
CA ALA A 172 -4.91 23.97 5.37
C ALA A 172 -5.00 23.43 6.80
N ALA A 173 -6.16 23.51 7.47
CA ALA A 173 -6.25 23.34 8.92
C ALA A 173 -5.72 21.99 9.46
N THR A 174 -5.78 20.93 8.65
CA THR A 174 -5.31 19.59 9.02
C THR A 174 -3.86 19.29 8.62
N LEU A 175 -3.19 20.19 7.89
CA LEU A 175 -1.89 19.92 7.27
C LEU A 175 -0.75 19.57 8.24
N PRO A 176 -0.56 20.26 9.39
CA PRO A 176 0.50 19.91 10.32
C PRO A 176 0.40 18.46 10.82
N ARG A 177 -0.81 18.00 11.15
CA ARG A 177 -1.05 16.63 11.59
C ARG A 177 -0.83 15.60 10.48
N GLN A 178 -1.22 15.91 9.25
CA GLN A 178 -0.97 15.01 8.11
C GLN A 178 0.53 14.90 7.81
N ARG A 179 1.25 16.01 7.91
CA ARG A 179 2.71 16.04 7.78
C ARG A 179 3.38 15.16 8.85
N GLU A 180 3.04 15.35 10.12
CA GLU A 180 3.56 14.54 11.23
C GLU A 180 3.28 13.04 11.03
N ALA A 181 2.09 12.69 10.53
CA ALA A 181 1.77 11.31 10.20
C ALA A 181 2.68 10.75 9.10
N VAL A 182 2.92 11.51 8.02
CA VAL A 182 3.84 11.11 6.94
C VAL A 182 5.27 10.97 7.44
N GLU A 183 5.78 11.93 8.22
CA GLU A 183 7.12 11.87 8.81
C GLU A 183 7.27 10.63 9.72
N THR A 184 6.25 10.34 10.53
CA THR A 184 6.20 9.15 11.39
C THR A 184 6.22 7.86 10.57
N MET A 185 5.42 7.80 9.50
CA MET A 185 5.38 6.65 8.58
C MET A 185 6.74 6.44 7.90
N ALA A 186 7.34 7.51 7.35
CA ALA A 186 8.65 7.46 6.71
C ALA A 186 9.75 6.94 7.66
N ALA A 187 9.84 7.52 8.86
CA ALA A 187 10.86 7.14 9.83
C ALA A 187 10.73 5.68 10.33
N ARG A 188 9.51 5.21 10.55
CA ARG A 188 9.22 3.82 10.92
C ARG A 188 9.50 2.86 9.77
N LEU A 189 9.09 3.21 8.55
CA LEU A 189 9.32 2.39 7.38
C LEU A 189 10.80 2.30 7.02
N ALA A 190 11.59 3.36 7.23
CA ALA A 190 13.04 3.33 7.08
C ALA A 190 13.72 2.34 8.04
N ARG A 191 13.23 2.22 9.29
CA ARG A 191 13.73 1.19 10.22
C ARG A 191 13.32 -0.22 9.80
N TYR A 192 12.10 -0.38 9.31
CA TYR A 192 11.65 -1.67 8.77
C TYR A 192 12.49 -2.08 7.56
N ASP A 193 12.74 -1.15 6.64
CA ASP A 193 13.61 -1.38 5.48
C ASP A 193 15.04 -1.76 5.88
N ALA A 194 15.63 -0.99 6.81
CA ALA A 194 16.97 -1.27 7.32
C ALA A 194 17.08 -2.66 7.99
N SER A 195 15.99 -3.17 8.59
CA SER A 195 15.98 -4.50 9.21
C SER A 195 16.15 -5.66 8.24
N PHE A 196 16.06 -5.42 6.93
CA PHE A 196 16.36 -6.40 5.90
C PHE A 196 17.85 -6.54 5.60
N GLN A 197 18.68 -5.62 6.10
CA GLN A 197 20.15 -5.74 6.05
C GLN A 197 20.61 -6.82 7.03
N TRP A 198 21.65 -7.55 6.67
CA TRP A 198 22.13 -8.70 7.44
C TRP A 198 22.50 -8.31 8.88
N GLU A 199 23.14 -7.16 9.04
CA GLU A 199 23.65 -6.62 10.31
C GLU A 199 22.54 -6.12 11.24
N LEU A 200 21.37 -5.80 10.68
CA LEU A 200 20.24 -5.19 11.40
C LEU A 200 19.01 -6.12 11.48
N ARG A 201 19.19 -7.39 11.11
CA ARG A 201 18.10 -8.36 11.06
C ARG A 201 17.39 -8.51 12.40
N GLY A 202 16.08 -8.28 12.39
CA GLY A 202 15.22 -8.36 13.59
C GLY A 202 15.32 -7.15 14.51
N SER A 203 15.93 -6.05 14.07
CA SER A 203 15.94 -4.78 14.81
C SER A 203 14.63 -4.00 14.70
N ASP A 204 13.77 -4.35 13.74
CA ASP A 204 12.47 -3.75 13.54
C ASP A 204 11.51 -4.07 14.68
N ARG A 205 10.66 -3.09 14.99
CA ARG A 205 9.56 -3.27 15.94
C ARG A 205 8.25 -3.47 15.21
N ARG A 206 7.24 -3.93 15.94
CA ARG A 206 5.86 -4.06 15.44
C ARG A 206 5.33 -2.76 14.81
N GLU A 207 5.66 -1.63 15.41
CA GLU A 207 5.31 -0.29 14.89
C GLU A 207 6.02 0.06 13.58
N ASP A 208 7.24 -0.46 13.36
CA ASP A 208 8.00 -0.28 12.13
C ASP A 208 7.37 -1.12 11.00
N ARG A 209 7.02 -2.37 11.29
CA ARG A 209 6.25 -3.25 10.38
C ARG A 209 4.91 -2.64 9.99
N ALA A 210 4.19 -2.10 10.96
CA ALA A 210 2.88 -1.47 10.76
C ALA A 210 2.95 -0.28 9.79
N ALA A 211 4.07 0.43 9.74
CA ALA A 211 4.25 1.58 8.86
C ALA A 211 4.15 1.23 7.38
N LEU A 212 4.45 -0.02 6.97
CA LEU A 212 4.20 -0.47 5.60
C LEU A 212 2.70 -0.45 5.27
N ILE A 213 1.85 -0.98 6.17
CA ILE A 213 0.39 -0.95 5.98
C ILE A 213 -0.11 0.49 5.98
N CYS A 214 0.40 1.33 6.88
CA CYS A 214 0.08 2.76 6.91
C CYS A 214 0.44 3.47 5.60
N ALA A 215 1.65 3.27 5.09
CA ALA A 215 2.12 3.91 3.86
C ALA A 215 1.34 3.44 2.63
N ALA A 216 1.03 2.14 2.56
CA ALA A 216 0.16 1.56 1.53
C ALA A 216 -1.25 2.17 1.56
N GLY A 217 -1.88 2.17 2.75
CA GLY A 217 -3.21 2.73 2.96
C GLY A 217 -3.28 4.24 2.73
N TRP A 218 -2.24 4.98 3.11
CA TRP A 218 -2.15 6.42 2.87
C TRP A 218 -2.00 6.72 1.38
N SER A 219 -1.14 6.00 0.64
CA SER A 219 -0.83 6.27 -0.76
C SER A 219 -1.97 5.87 -1.71
N ALA A 220 -2.48 4.65 -1.55
CA ALA A 220 -3.45 4.03 -2.47
C ALA A 220 -4.90 4.14 -1.98
N GLY A 221 -5.12 4.17 -0.67
CA GLY A 221 -6.44 4.10 -0.04
C GLY A 221 -6.57 2.89 0.89
N TRP A 222 -7.57 2.94 1.79
CA TRP A 222 -7.77 1.95 2.85
C TRP A 222 -8.91 0.95 2.62
N ARG A 223 -9.87 1.21 1.74
CA ARG A 223 -11.07 0.40 1.51
C ARG A 223 -10.76 -1.06 1.21
N ASP A 224 -9.89 -1.36 0.25
CA ASP A 224 -9.62 -2.78 -0.10
C ASP A 224 -8.77 -3.47 1.00
N LEU A 225 -7.85 -2.74 1.65
CA LEU A 225 -7.11 -3.25 2.82
C LEU A 225 -8.03 -3.56 4.01
N LEU A 226 -8.98 -2.66 4.33
CA LEU A 226 -9.96 -2.84 5.40
C LEU A 226 -10.95 -3.96 5.06
N ALA A 227 -11.45 -4.00 3.82
CA ALA A 227 -12.33 -5.06 3.36
C ALA A 227 -11.62 -6.42 3.44
N PHE A 228 -10.35 -6.48 3.03
CA PHE A 228 -9.53 -7.68 3.17
C PHE A 228 -9.42 -8.09 4.64
N TYR A 229 -9.02 -7.18 5.52
CA TYR A 229 -8.88 -7.44 6.96
C TYR A 229 -10.18 -7.91 7.62
N ASP A 230 -11.30 -7.24 7.36
CA ASP A 230 -12.61 -7.53 7.97
C ASP A 230 -13.22 -8.88 7.55
N VAL A 231 -12.89 -9.39 6.36
CA VAL A 231 -13.36 -10.72 5.91
C VAL A 231 -12.94 -11.82 6.89
N GLU A 232 -11.79 -11.69 7.53
CA GLU A 232 -11.28 -12.71 8.45
C GLU A 232 -11.90 -12.63 9.85
N ILE A 233 -12.09 -11.41 10.39
CA ILE A 233 -12.80 -11.23 11.67
C ILE A 233 -14.17 -11.90 11.62
N ARG A 234 -14.83 -11.85 10.46
CA ARG A 234 -16.16 -12.45 10.25
C ARG A 234 -16.13 -13.96 9.98
N GLN A 235 -15.03 -14.50 9.47
CA GLN A 235 -14.91 -15.93 9.17
C GLN A 235 -14.50 -16.76 10.39
N GLY A 236 -14.13 -16.14 11.51
CA GLY A 236 -13.92 -16.84 12.78
C GLY A 236 -12.87 -17.94 12.71
N VAL A 237 -11.92 -17.86 11.77
CA VAL A 237 -10.85 -18.85 11.61
C VAL A 237 -10.00 -18.79 12.89
N PRO A 238 -10.03 -19.84 13.74
CA PRO A 238 -9.19 -19.88 14.93
C PRO A 238 -7.73 -20.01 14.50
N SER A 239 -6.86 -19.37 15.27
CA SER A 239 -5.39 -19.47 15.19
C SER A 239 -4.87 -20.91 15.09
#